data_AF-A0A943DGR9-F1
#
_entry.id   AF-A0A943DGR9-F1
#
_cell.length_a   1.000
_cell.length_b   1.000
_cell.length_c   1.000
_cell.angle_alpha   90.00
_cell.angle_beta   90.00
_cell.angle_gamma   90.00
#
_symmetry.space_group_name_H-M   'P 1'
#
loop_
_entity.id
_entity.type
_entity.pdbx_description
1 polymer ?
#
loop_
_entity_poly.entity_id
_entity_poly.type
_entity_poly.pdbx_seq_one_letter_code
_entity_poly.pdbx_strand_id
1 'polypeptide(L)'
;MEIDMKKTLFWVIACIYFIVYVWLMKTLSLWGSTYIVFFAFMAFIPLIPFLAPFLGILMFFKKKELVIAGYLLSLTAGIYLFNALKSYPIRIYMSSKTMTDEQYMSLILSLVSYLLISTVCFVYRMKMLKHHSVR
;
A
#
# COMPACT_ATOMS: atom_id res chain seq x y z
N MET A 1 7.65 -33.88 -5.05
CA MET A 1 8.03 -32.47 -5.10
C MET A 1 7.67 -31.86 -3.76
N GLU A 2 8.65 -31.71 -2.87
CA GLU A 2 8.41 -31.15 -1.54
C GLU A 2 8.21 -29.63 -1.70
N ILE A 3 6.98 -29.16 -1.50
CA ILE A 3 6.67 -27.75 -1.61
C ILE A 3 7.27 -27.05 -0.39
N ASP A 4 8.25 -26.18 -0.60
CA ASP A 4 8.76 -25.31 0.46
C ASP A 4 7.61 -24.41 0.94
N MET A 5 7.01 -24.81 2.07
CA MET A 5 5.84 -24.17 2.66
C MET A 5 6.11 -22.71 3.03
N LYS A 6 7.36 -22.38 3.40
CA LYS A 6 7.75 -20.99 3.69
C LYS A 6 7.76 -20.18 2.39
N LYS A 7 8.41 -20.70 1.34
CA LYS A 7 8.45 -20.03 0.03
C LYS A 7 7.06 -19.83 -0.56
N THR A 8 6.18 -20.82 -0.43
CA THR A 8 4.80 -20.76 -0.92
C THR A 8 4.00 -19.71 -0.17
N LEU A 9 4.09 -19.68 1.16
CA LEU A 9 3.42 -18.68 1.99
C LEU A 9 3.86 -17.25 1.66
N PHE A 10 5.16 -17.04 1.38
CA PHE A 10 5.67 -15.75 0.92
C PHE A 10 4.98 -15.29 -0.38
N TRP A 11 4.86 -16.18 -1.37
CA TRP A 11 4.21 -15.87 -2.64
C TRP A 11 2.72 -15.58 -2.47
N VAL A 12 2.01 -16.32 -1.60
CA VAL A 12 0.61 -16.04 -1.28
C VAL A 12 0.45 -14.63 -0.70
N ILE A 13 1.28 -14.25 0.28
CA ILE A 13 1.26 -12.90 0.87
C ILE A 13 1.56 -11.84 -0.19
N ALA A 14 2.53 -12.09 -1.07
CA ALA A 14 2.88 -11.16 -2.15
C ALA A 14 1.74 -10.98 -3.16
N CYS A 15 1.05 -12.06 -3.54
CA CYS A 15 -0.11 -11.99 -4.43
C CYS A 15 -1.26 -11.20 -3.79
N ILE A 16 -1.59 -11.48 -2.52
CA ILE A 16 -2.63 -10.73 -1.80
C ILE A 16 -2.24 -9.25 -1.70
N TYR A 17 -0.98 -8.95 -1.35
CA TYR A 17 -0.47 -7.59 -1.33
C TYR A 17 -0.67 -6.89 -2.67
N PHE A 18 -0.33 -7.55 -3.78
CA PHE A 18 -0.47 -6.96 -5.11
C PHE A 18 -1.93 -6.69 -5.48
N ILE A 19 -2.85 -7.61 -5.17
CA ILE A 19 -4.29 -7.43 -5.42
C ILE A 19 -4.83 -6.23 -4.63
N VAL A 20 -4.53 -6.17 -3.34
CA VAL A 20 -4.95 -5.08 -2.45
C VAL A 20 -4.33 -3.76 -2.89
N TYR A 21 -3.07 -3.79 -3.31
CA TYR A 21 -2.36 -2.63 -3.82
C TYR A 21 -3.00 -2.07 -5.09
N VAL A 22 -3.28 -2.92 -6.10
CA VAL A 22 -3.97 -2.49 -7.33
C VAL A 22 -5.34 -1.91 -7.01
N TRP A 23 -6.08 -2.54 -6.09
CA TRP A 23 -7.38 -2.04 -5.66
C TRP A 23 -7.27 -0.65 -4.99
N LEU A 24 -6.31 -0.47 -4.08
CA LEU A 24 -6.03 0.81 -3.44
C LEU A 24 -5.67 1.90 -4.46
N MET A 25 -4.85 1.57 -5.47
CA MET A 25 -4.51 2.52 -6.52
C MET A 25 -5.75 2.96 -7.32
N LYS A 26 -6.65 2.01 -7.62
CA LYS A 26 -7.90 2.28 -8.32
C LYS A 26 -8.81 3.21 -7.51
N THR A 27 -8.97 2.97 -6.21
CA THR A 27 -9.82 3.82 -5.35
C THR A 27 -9.20 5.19 -5.09
N LEU A 28 -7.87 5.28 -4.89
CA LEU A 28 -7.15 6.56 -4.76
C LEU A 28 -7.23 7.41 -6.04
N SER A 29 -7.23 6.78 -7.22
CA SER A 29 -7.38 7.50 -8.50
C SER A 29 -8.75 8.17 -8.69
N LEU A 30 -9.75 7.77 -7.90
CA LEU A 30 -11.05 8.45 -7.85
C LEU A 30 -11.01 9.66 -6.90
N TRP A 31 -10.08 9.66 -5.93
CA TRP A 31 -9.91 10.74 -4.97
C TRP A 31 -8.98 11.86 -5.48
N GLY A 32 -7.98 11.54 -6.32
CA GLY A 32 -7.08 12.50 -6.98
C GLY A 32 -6.83 12.19 -8.47
N SER A 33 -6.43 13.18 -9.28
CA SER A 33 -6.27 13.00 -10.74
C SER A 33 -5.30 11.87 -11.13
N THR A 34 -5.70 11.07 -12.13
CA THR A 34 -4.94 9.98 -12.74
C THR A 34 -3.53 10.41 -13.17
N TYR A 35 -3.37 11.65 -13.66
CA TYR A 35 -2.09 12.18 -14.11
C TYR A 35 -1.11 12.43 -12.95
N ILE A 36 -1.60 12.85 -11.78
CA ILE A 36 -0.75 13.13 -10.62
C ILE A 36 -0.23 11.84 -10.01
N VAL A 37 -1.10 10.83 -9.93
CA VAL A 37 -0.76 9.49 -9.44
C VAL A 37 0.25 8.80 -10.38
N PHE A 38 0.08 8.95 -11.69
CA PHE A 38 0.97 8.40 -12.71
C PHE A 38 2.33 9.11 -12.80
N PHE A 39 2.38 10.45 -12.69
CA PHE A 39 3.64 11.20 -12.68
C PHE A 39 4.46 10.99 -11.40
N ALA A 40 3.81 10.89 -10.23
CA ALA A 40 4.49 10.52 -8.98
C ALA A 40 5.11 9.11 -9.05
N PHE A 41 4.45 8.20 -9.77
CA PHE A 41 4.95 6.84 -10.02
C PHE A 41 6.18 6.81 -10.94
N MET A 42 6.16 7.57 -12.03
CA MET A 42 7.26 7.57 -13.03
C MET A 42 8.50 8.35 -12.57
N ALA A 43 8.34 9.42 -11.79
CA ALA A 43 9.44 10.32 -11.48
C ALA A 43 10.30 9.88 -10.27
N PHE A 44 9.85 8.93 -9.45
CA PHE A 44 10.45 8.63 -8.12
C PHE A 44 10.63 9.87 -7.22
N ILE A 45 9.99 11.00 -7.57
CA ILE A 45 10.02 12.24 -6.80
C ILE A 45 8.84 12.18 -5.84
N PRO A 46 9.07 12.31 -4.52
CA PRO A 46 7.98 12.34 -3.55
C PRO A 46 7.16 13.61 -3.77
N LEU A 47 5.99 13.48 -4.40
CA LEU A 47 4.98 14.53 -4.41
C LEU A 47 4.37 14.59 -3.01
N ILE A 48 4.86 15.57 -2.25
CA ILE A 48 4.50 15.89 -0.86
C ILE A 48 2.97 15.86 -0.56
N PRO A 49 2.04 16.14 -1.49
CA PRO A 49 0.59 16.02 -1.21
C PRO A 49 -0.02 14.64 -1.53
N PHE A 50 0.67 13.81 -2.33
CA PHE A 50 0.09 12.58 -2.92
C PHE A 50 0.84 11.29 -2.56
N LEU A 51 1.85 11.36 -1.68
CA LEU A 51 2.54 10.29 -0.91
C LEU A 51 1.99 8.86 -1.08
N ALA A 52 2.09 8.36 -2.29
CA ALA A 52 1.40 7.15 -2.64
C ALA A 52 2.20 5.93 -2.16
N PRO A 53 1.53 4.78 -1.95
CA PRO A 53 2.09 3.53 -1.43
C PRO A 53 3.18 2.88 -2.31
N PHE A 54 3.71 3.59 -3.31
CA PHE A 54 4.58 3.10 -4.39
C PHE A 54 5.89 2.47 -3.93
N LEU A 55 6.38 2.82 -2.74
CA LEU A 55 7.60 2.23 -2.19
C LEU A 55 7.32 1.14 -1.14
N GLY A 56 6.06 0.81 -0.86
CA GLY A 56 5.73 -0.36 -0.03
C GLY A 56 6.26 -1.67 -0.61
N ILE A 57 6.40 -1.74 -1.94
CA ILE A 57 7.00 -2.87 -2.65
C ILE A 57 8.46 -3.14 -2.26
N LEU A 58 9.15 -2.16 -1.64
CA LEU A 58 10.51 -2.35 -1.11
C LEU A 58 10.56 -3.46 -0.04
N MET A 59 9.43 -3.81 0.58
CA MET A 59 9.31 -4.93 1.52
C MET A 59 9.68 -6.30 0.92
N PHE A 60 9.64 -6.46 -0.40
CA PHE A 60 9.98 -7.72 -1.05
C PHE A 60 11.49 -7.93 -1.27
N PHE A 61 12.31 -6.90 -1.05
CA PHE A 61 13.77 -7.00 -1.17
C PHE A 61 14.39 -7.75 0.01
N LYS A 62 15.55 -8.37 -0.21
CA LYS A 62 16.26 -9.16 0.81
C LYS A 62 17.03 -8.32 1.83
N LYS A 63 17.23 -7.02 1.58
CA LYS A 63 17.94 -6.12 2.51
C LYS A 63 16.99 -5.66 3.61
N LYS A 64 17.38 -5.83 4.88
CA LYS A 64 16.59 -5.42 6.06
C LYS A 64 16.20 -3.94 6.02
N GLU A 65 17.13 -3.08 5.62
CA GLU A 65 16.89 -1.63 5.50
C GLU A 65 15.78 -1.30 4.49
N LEU A 66 15.76 -1.96 3.33
CA LEU A 66 14.72 -1.79 2.32
C LEU A 66 13.36 -2.30 2.82
N VAL A 67 13.34 -3.38 3.61
CA VAL A 67 12.11 -3.89 4.21
C VAL A 67 11.52 -2.89 5.19
N ILE A 68 12.35 -2.31 6.06
CA ILE A 68 11.91 -1.28 7.02
C ILE A 68 11.45 -0.02 6.28
N ALA A 69 12.23 0.46 5.30
CA ALA A 69 11.88 1.62 4.51
C ALA A 69 10.53 1.41 3.78
N GLY A 70 10.34 0.25 3.15
CA GLY A 70 9.09 -0.10 2.48
C GLY A 70 7.90 -0.11 3.44
N TYR A 71 8.07 -0.65 4.65
CA TYR A 71 7.00 -0.63 5.65
C TYR A 71 6.67 0.79 6.12
N LEU A 72 7.67 1.62 6.45
CA LEU A 72 7.45 3.01 6.84
C LEU A 72 6.73 3.80 5.74
N LEU A 73 7.09 3.57 4.49
CA LEU A 73 6.45 4.18 3.33
C LEU A 73 5.04 3.63 3.09
N SER A 74 4.72 2.40 3.53
CA SER A 74 3.35 1.88 3.49
C SER A 74 2.44 2.54 4.54
N LEU A 75 2.99 2.99 5.68
CA LEU A 75 2.22 3.63 6.75
C LEU A 75 1.66 5.00 6.36
N THR A 76 2.16 5.60 5.28
CA THR A 76 1.62 6.85 4.73
C THR A 76 0.15 6.69 4.31
N ALA A 77 -0.27 5.47 3.95
CA ALA A 77 -1.68 5.10 3.74
C ALA A 77 -2.56 5.40 4.97
N GLY A 78 -2.00 5.42 6.18
CA GLY A 78 -2.72 5.82 7.40
C GLY A 78 -3.15 7.28 7.40
N ILE A 79 -2.37 8.18 6.78
CA ILE A 79 -2.73 9.59 6.63
C ILE A 79 -3.94 9.73 5.70
N TYR A 80 -3.94 8.99 4.58
CA TYR A 80 -5.07 8.92 3.66
C TYR A 80 -6.33 8.39 4.35
N LEU A 81 -6.20 7.35 5.17
CA LEU A 81 -7.32 6.81 5.93
C LEU A 81 -7.88 7.83 6.92
N PHE A 82 -7.02 8.50 7.68
CA PHE A 82 -7.43 9.52 8.64
C PHE A 82 -8.17 10.68 7.95
N ASN A 83 -7.62 11.16 6.84
CA ASN A 83 -8.24 12.22 6.05
C ASN A 83 -9.57 11.78 5.45
N ALA A 84 -9.67 10.54 4.96
CA ALA A 84 -10.91 10.00 4.42
C ALA A 84 -12.02 9.99 5.49
N LEU A 85 -11.71 9.53 6.70
CA LEU A 85 -12.67 9.48 7.81
C LEU A 85 -13.09 10.86 8.31
N LYS A 86 -12.17 11.83 8.37
CA LYS A 86 -12.44 13.18 8.90
C LYS A 86 -13.24 14.05 7.94
N SER A 87 -13.03 13.90 6.64
CA SER A 87 -13.56 14.80 5.61
C SER A 87 -14.81 14.25 4.91
N TYR A 88 -15.62 13.43 5.59
CA TYR A 88 -16.87 12.93 5.02
C TYR A 88 -17.94 14.04 4.94
N PRO A 89 -18.63 14.21 3.79
CA PRO A 89 -18.42 13.53 2.52
C PRO A 89 -17.22 14.10 1.74
N ILE A 90 -16.37 13.19 1.24
CA ILE A 90 -15.16 13.60 0.49
C ILE A 90 -15.58 14.23 -0.84
N ARG A 91 -15.29 15.53 -0.98
CA ARG A 91 -15.38 16.21 -2.28
C ARG A 91 -14.11 15.96 -3.08
N ILE A 92 -14.28 15.57 -4.34
CA ILE A 92 -13.15 15.40 -5.26
C ILE A 92 -12.56 16.78 -5.53
N TYR A 93 -11.30 16.98 -5.15
CA TYR A 93 -10.59 18.27 -5.19
C TYR A 93 -10.61 18.96 -6.57
N MET A 94 -10.84 18.23 -7.67
CA MET A 94 -10.76 18.75 -9.03
C MET A 94 -12.08 18.85 -9.81
N SER A 95 -13.19 18.25 -9.34
CA SER A 95 -14.42 18.19 -10.15
C SER A 95 -15.70 18.54 -9.42
N SER A 96 -15.62 19.02 -8.17
CA SER A 96 -16.80 19.41 -7.38
C SER A 96 -17.82 18.28 -7.19
N LYS A 97 -17.46 17.05 -7.53
CA LYS A 97 -18.31 15.86 -7.51
C LYS A 97 -18.05 15.12 -6.20
N THR A 98 -19.13 14.72 -5.54
CA THR A 98 -19.07 13.90 -4.34
C THR A 98 -18.83 12.45 -4.76
N MET A 99 -17.87 11.79 -4.11
CA MET A 99 -17.67 10.35 -4.25
C MET A 99 -18.95 9.62 -3.80
N THR A 100 -19.39 8.57 -4.51
CA THR A 100 -20.57 7.81 -4.05
C THR A 100 -20.24 7.07 -2.74
N ASP A 101 -21.24 6.75 -1.94
CA ASP A 101 -21.05 6.04 -0.68
C ASP A 101 -20.30 4.71 -0.87
N GLU A 102 -20.63 3.97 -1.94
CA GLU A 102 -19.94 2.73 -2.31
C GLU A 102 -18.46 2.95 -2.62
N GLN A 103 -18.15 3.99 -3.39
CA GLN A 103 -16.78 4.34 -3.75
C GLN A 103 -15.99 4.75 -2.51
N TYR A 104 -16.59 5.55 -1.63
CA TYR A 104 -15.99 5.99 -0.37
C TYR A 104 -15.71 4.81 0.57
N MET A 105 -16.68 3.90 0.73
CA MET A 105 -16.50 2.68 1.52
C MET A 105 -15.41 1.78 0.91
N SER A 106 -15.34 1.69 -0.42
CA SER A 106 -14.27 0.96 -1.13
C SER A 106 -12.90 1.58 -0.87
N LEU A 107 -12.79 2.92 -0.86
CA LEU A 107 -11.56 3.63 -0.52
C LEU A 107 -11.09 3.30 0.90
N ILE A 108 -11.96 3.46 1.91
CA ILE A 108 -11.63 3.12 3.30
C ILE A 108 -11.19 1.66 3.42
N LEU A 109 -11.97 0.75 2.84
CA LEU A 109 -11.71 -0.68 2.94
C LEU A 109 -10.38 -1.06 2.28
N SER A 110 -10.07 -0.44 1.13
CA SER A 110 -8.79 -0.65 0.44
C SER A 110 -7.59 -0.12 1.25
N LEU A 111 -7.74 1.03 1.93
CA LEU A 111 -6.71 1.61 2.80
C LEU A 111 -6.44 0.76 4.04
N VAL A 112 -7.50 0.33 4.73
CA VAL A 112 -7.40 -0.55 5.91
C VAL A 112 -6.77 -1.89 5.51
N SER A 113 -7.26 -2.49 4.43
CA SER A 113 -6.73 -3.75 3.91
C SER A 113 -5.25 -3.63 3.54
N TYR A 114 -4.86 -2.54 2.88
CA TYR A 114 -3.48 -2.30 2.50
C TYR A 114 -2.55 -2.18 3.71
N LEU A 115 -2.97 -1.45 4.75
CA LEU A 115 -2.20 -1.31 6.00
C LEU A 115 -2.03 -2.66 6.72
N LEU A 116 -3.11 -3.45 6.80
CA LEU A 116 -3.08 -4.78 7.42
C LEU A 116 -2.14 -5.73 6.67
N ILE A 117 -2.30 -5.85 5.35
CA ILE A 117 -1.48 -6.75 4.54
C ILE A 117 -0.02 -6.27 4.50
N SER A 118 0.24 -4.96 4.48
CA SER A 118 1.59 -4.40 4.59
C SER A 118 2.26 -4.78 5.92
N THR A 119 1.51 -4.73 7.02
CA THR A 119 1.99 -5.13 8.35
C THR A 119 2.29 -6.61 8.41
N VAL A 120 1.39 -7.46 7.89
CA VAL A 120 1.61 -8.91 7.79
C VAL A 120 2.86 -9.22 6.95
N CYS A 121 3.01 -8.55 5.81
CA CYS A 121 4.18 -8.69 4.94
C CYS A 121 5.46 -8.31 5.69
N PHE A 122 5.49 -7.15 6.36
CA PHE A 122 6.62 -6.69 7.14
C PHE A 122 7.03 -7.69 8.24
N VAL A 123 6.08 -8.13 9.07
CA VAL A 123 6.33 -9.09 10.15
C VAL A 123 6.89 -10.40 9.59
N TYR A 124 6.30 -10.90 8.50
CA TYR A 124 6.75 -12.12 7.85
C TYR A 124 8.18 -11.99 7.31
N ARG A 125 8.49 -10.89 6.61
CA ARG A 125 9.83 -10.61 6.07
C ARG A 125 10.87 -10.48 7.15
N MET A 126 10.58 -9.77 8.23
CA MET A 126 11.48 -9.62 9.37
C MET A 126 11.79 -10.97 10.04
N LYS A 127 10.80 -11.85 10.18
CA LYS A 127 11.00 -13.23 10.67
C LYS A 127 11.90 -14.05 9.75
N MET A 128 11.70 -13.98 8.43
CA MET A 128 12.57 -14.68 7.47
C MET A 128 14.01 -14.18 7.51
N LEU A 129 14.21 -12.86 7.55
CA LEU A 129 15.54 -12.25 7.59
C LEU A 129 16.30 -12.60 8.87
N LYS A 130 15.62 -12.65 10.02
CA LYS A 130 16.23 -13.10 11.28
C LYS A 130 16.71 -14.55 11.21
N HIS A 131 15.95 -15.43 10.55
CA HIS A 131 16.31 -16.83 10.38
C HIS A 131 17.53 -17.03 9.47
N HIS A 132 17.72 -16.15 8.49
CA HIS A 132 18.89 -16.17 7.59
C HIS A 132 20.16 -15.54 8.18
N SER A 133 20.06 -14.80 9.28
CA SER A 133 21.21 -14.15 9.95
C SER A 133 21.93 -15.06 10.95
N VAL A 134 21.38 -16.24 11.28
CA VAL A 134 21.91 -17.17 12.29
C VAL A 134 22.61 -18.38 11.65
N ARG A 135 22.77 -18.38 10.32
CA ARG A 135 23.40 -19.45 9.55
C ARG A 135 24.53 -18.88 8.72
#